data_AF-A0A8J4WEZ7-F1
#
_entry.id   AF-A0A8J4WEZ7-F1
#
_cell.length_a   1.000
_cell.length_b   1.000
_cell.length_c   1.000
_cell.angle_alpha   90.00
_cell.angle_beta   90.00
_cell.angle_gamma   90.00
#
_symmetry.space_group_name_H-M   'P 1'
#
loop_
_entity.id
_entity.type
_entity.pdbx_description
1 polymer ?
#
loop_
_entity_poly.entity_id
_entity_poly.type
_entity_poly.pdbx_seq_one_letter_code
_entity_poly.pdbx_strand_id
1 'polypeptide(L)'
;MVYADTSMDLRSCFKFYKTLKYSSDVQTSIDQFICSSFHNSAVTSAKNVCAFQNAQACEIFSLFEEGFFLVRHALPEDVLQRLWLTALTDWPSITSKCSNLNAAAGSLVAHDSSEFVWDQTLMEKLRWITFGYHYQWDDRCYRESKRGVFPALLAHVSTQVANLLSEELTHGSLAKLDLAAEYAEACDRFVPEASIVNYYRGKTTMGFHTDEVEFDKKAPLVSISLGSAGIFLLETDQPVISSPPFPHIDHLPDMTRIVPLILRHGDVTVMLGKSRLARHAVPAVLVSETLTDTVFVSALKRTARLACTHRTHQESVAQDLLEIDDCILCRPLIDYMRTTRINMNVRQVVPSSCQFSDFVSTADT
;
A
#
# COMPACT_ATOMS: atom_id res chain seq x y z
N MET A 1 -26.96 27.53 -5.20
CA MET A 1 -25.50 27.59 -5.15
C MET A 1 -24.98 26.79 -6.32
N VAL A 2 -24.24 27.44 -7.22
CA VAL A 2 -23.62 26.78 -8.37
C VAL A 2 -22.49 25.92 -7.81
N TYR A 3 -22.55 24.60 -7.99
CA TYR A 3 -21.40 23.74 -7.71
C TYR A 3 -20.23 24.25 -8.56
N ALA A 4 -19.25 24.90 -7.92
CA ALA A 4 -17.98 25.17 -8.57
C ALA A 4 -17.42 23.83 -9.06
N ASP A 5 -16.84 23.83 -10.25
CA ASP A 5 -16.33 22.62 -10.91
C ASP A 5 -15.18 22.01 -10.07
N THR A 6 -15.54 21.12 -9.15
CA THR A 6 -14.62 20.41 -8.23
C THR A 6 -13.52 19.65 -8.99
N SER A 7 -13.69 19.39 -10.29
CA SER A 7 -12.70 18.71 -11.12
C SER A 7 -11.48 19.59 -11.46
N MET A 8 -11.68 20.91 -11.60
CA MET A 8 -10.59 21.86 -11.88
C MET A 8 -9.67 22.04 -10.68
N ASP A 9 -10.22 21.91 -9.47
CA ASP A 9 -9.47 22.09 -8.22
C ASP A 9 -8.57 20.88 -7.93
N LEU A 10 -9.11 19.66 -8.01
CA LEU A 10 -8.32 18.43 -7.78
C LEU A 10 -7.17 18.27 -8.78
N ARG A 11 -7.36 18.68 -10.05
CA ARG A 11 -6.29 18.65 -11.05
C ARG A 11 -5.16 19.61 -10.70
N SER A 12 -5.49 20.79 -10.20
CA SER A 12 -4.53 21.82 -9.78
C SER A 12 -3.78 21.37 -8.52
N CYS A 13 -4.50 20.84 -7.53
CA CYS A 13 -3.95 20.22 -6.34
C CYS A 13 -3.00 19.06 -6.67
N PHE A 14 -3.41 18.14 -7.54
CA PHE A 14 -2.55 17.03 -7.97
C PHE A 14 -1.27 17.53 -8.64
N LYS A 15 -1.39 18.52 -9.53
CA LYS A 15 -0.22 19.12 -10.21
C LYS A 15 0.71 19.81 -9.23
N PHE A 16 0.18 20.49 -8.21
CA PHE A 16 0.97 21.08 -7.15
C PHE A 16 1.84 20.03 -6.45
N TYR A 17 1.24 19.00 -5.85
CA TYR A 17 2.02 17.96 -5.17
C TYR A 17 2.95 17.19 -6.11
N LYS A 18 2.55 16.95 -7.36
CA LYS A 18 3.42 16.30 -8.35
C LYS A 18 4.70 17.09 -8.66
N THR A 19 4.64 18.42 -8.56
CA THR A 19 5.77 19.32 -8.88
C THR A 19 6.46 19.89 -7.64
N LEU A 20 5.93 19.61 -6.46
CA LEU A 20 6.48 20.07 -5.19
C LEU A 20 7.86 19.47 -4.96
N LYS A 21 8.79 20.30 -4.49
CA LYS A 21 10.09 19.82 -4.02
C LYS A 21 9.97 19.36 -2.58
N TYR A 22 10.10 18.06 -2.36
CA TYR A 22 10.01 17.44 -1.05
C TYR A 22 11.34 17.52 -0.27
N SER A 23 11.76 18.74 0.09
CA SER A 23 12.89 18.94 1.00
C SER A 23 12.61 18.34 2.38
N SER A 24 13.65 18.17 3.21
CA SER A 24 13.49 17.66 4.58
C SER A 24 12.49 18.49 5.39
N ASP A 25 12.45 19.81 5.22
CA ASP A 25 11.52 20.70 5.92
C ASP A 25 10.06 20.48 5.46
N VAL A 26 9.83 20.28 4.16
CA VAL A 26 8.50 19.96 3.62
C VAL A 26 8.02 18.61 4.13
N GLN A 27 8.90 17.60 4.12
CA GLN A 27 8.55 16.29 4.63
C GLN A 27 8.24 16.32 6.13
N THR A 28 9.06 17.03 6.90
CA THR A 28 8.83 17.26 8.34
C THR A 28 7.51 17.97 8.59
N SER A 29 7.16 18.96 7.76
CA SER A 29 5.88 19.67 7.86
C SER A 29 4.68 18.74 7.61
N ILE A 30 4.78 17.80 6.66
CA ILE A 30 3.75 16.79 6.42
C ILE A 30 3.59 15.84 7.62
N ASP A 31 4.70 15.36 8.20
CA ASP A 31 4.60 14.51 9.39
C ASP A 31 4.06 15.26 10.61
N GLN A 32 4.46 16.52 10.82
CA GLN A 32 3.93 17.37 11.89
C GLN A 32 2.43 17.62 11.74
N PHE A 33 1.94 17.78 10.50
CA PHE A 33 0.51 17.87 10.23
C PHE A 33 -0.23 16.61 10.65
N ILE A 34 0.27 15.42 10.27
CA ILE A 34 -0.32 14.15 10.70
C ILE A 34 -0.37 14.06 12.23
N CYS A 35 0.75 14.33 12.90
CA CYS A 35 0.85 14.26 14.35
C CYS A 35 -0.06 15.25 15.10
N SER A 36 -0.39 16.39 14.49
CA SER A 36 -1.22 17.44 15.11
C SER A 36 -2.71 17.33 14.78
N SER A 37 -3.06 16.72 13.64
CA SER A 37 -4.45 16.64 13.15
C SER A 37 -5.10 15.26 13.34
N PHE A 38 -4.32 14.19 13.47
CA PHE A 38 -4.84 12.83 13.61
C PHE A 38 -4.92 12.44 15.09
N HIS A 39 -5.94 11.66 15.45
CA HIS A 39 -5.90 10.97 16.74
C HIS A 39 -4.82 9.90 16.69
N ASN A 40 -3.89 9.90 17.65
CA ASN A 40 -2.81 8.93 17.75
C ASN A 40 -3.04 7.98 18.92
N SER A 41 -3.03 6.68 18.63
CA SER A 41 -3.01 5.61 19.63
C SER A 41 -1.74 4.78 19.46
N ALA A 42 -1.01 4.59 20.56
CA ALA A 42 0.11 3.66 20.60
C ALA A 42 -0.39 2.30 21.06
N VAL A 43 -0.32 1.32 20.17
CA VAL A 43 -0.78 -0.05 20.45
C VAL A 43 0.45 -0.92 20.70
N THR A 44 0.71 -1.20 21.97
CA THR A 44 1.59 -2.30 22.36
C THR A 44 0.81 -3.59 22.17
N SER A 45 1.24 -4.44 21.23
CA SER A 45 0.64 -5.75 21.03
C SER A 45 0.63 -6.49 22.38
N ALA A 46 -0.54 -6.64 22.99
CA ALA A 46 -0.72 -7.58 24.08
C ALA A 46 -0.36 -8.97 23.56
N LYS A 47 0.24 -9.82 24.40
CA LYS A 47 0.86 -11.13 24.07
C LYS A 47 0.03 -12.09 23.21
N ASN A 48 -1.25 -11.81 22.92
CA ASN A 48 -2.20 -12.74 22.33
C ASN A 48 -2.96 -12.24 21.09
N VAL A 49 -2.74 -11.02 20.57
CA VAL A 49 -3.66 -10.45 19.56
C VAL A 49 -3.07 -10.31 18.15
N CYS A 50 -1.75 -10.22 18.03
CA CYS A 50 -1.09 -10.07 16.74
C CYS A 50 -0.10 -11.21 16.53
N ALA A 51 -0.20 -11.97 15.43
CA ALA A 51 0.82 -12.94 15.06
C ALA A 51 2.19 -12.26 14.79
N PHE A 52 2.20 -10.95 14.60
CA PHE A 52 3.40 -10.12 14.59
C PHE A 52 3.83 -9.81 16.03
N GLN A 53 4.43 -10.81 16.68
CA GLN A 53 5.11 -10.65 17.96
C GLN A 53 6.32 -9.74 17.76
N ASN A 54 6.13 -8.43 17.86
CA ASN A 54 7.25 -7.49 17.90
C ASN A 54 7.38 -6.89 19.30
N ALA A 55 8.62 -6.70 19.75
CA ALA A 55 8.91 -5.99 21.01
C ALA A 55 8.59 -4.49 20.91
N GLN A 56 8.40 -3.98 19.69
CA GLN A 56 8.14 -2.59 19.38
C GLN A 56 6.64 -2.33 19.26
N ALA A 57 6.16 -1.26 19.90
CA ALA A 57 4.78 -0.79 19.75
C ALA A 57 4.53 -0.31 18.31
N CYS A 58 3.35 -0.61 17.78
CA CYS A 58 2.87 0.00 16.54
C CYS A 58 2.09 1.28 16.86
N GLU A 59 2.03 2.20 15.90
CA GLU A 59 1.33 3.48 16.05
C GLU A 59 0.17 3.54 15.06
N ILE A 60 -1.01 3.92 15.55
CA ILE A 60 -2.22 4.09 14.74
C ILE A 60 -2.62 5.56 14.78
N PHE A 61 -2.48 6.23 13.64
CA PHE A 61 -2.98 7.58 13.41
C PHE A 61 -4.32 7.47 12.68
N SER A 62 -5.34 8.20 13.13
CA SER A 62 -6.66 8.15 12.49
C SER A 62 -7.29 9.52 12.24
N LEU A 63 -7.94 9.64 11.09
CA LEU A 63 -9.04 10.57 10.86
C LEU A 63 -10.32 9.77 11.05
N PHE A 64 -10.70 9.59 12.32
CA PHE A 64 -11.67 8.57 12.72
C PHE A 64 -13.05 8.76 12.08
N GLU A 65 -13.54 9.99 12.02
CA GLU A 65 -14.81 10.36 11.38
C GLU A 65 -14.82 10.08 9.86
N GLU A 66 -13.65 10.05 9.25
CA GLU A 66 -13.49 9.65 7.85
C GLU A 66 -13.34 8.12 7.72
N GLY A 67 -13.07 7.39 8.81
CA GLY A 67 -12.75 5.96 8.77
C GLY A 67 -11.38 5.67 8.15
N PHE A 68 -10.46 6.63 8.19
CA PHE A 68 -9.10 6.47 7.66
C PHE A 68 -8.10 6.21 8.77
N PHE A 69 -7.29 5.17 8.61
CA PHE A 69 -6.26 4.77 9.57
C PHE A 69 -4.90 4.63 8.87
N LEU A 70 -3.87 5.25 9.42
CA LEU A 70 -2.47 5.04 9.08
C LEU A 70 -1.80 4.26 10.20
N VAL A 71 -1.34 3.06 9.89
CA VAL A 71 -0.71 2.14 10.82
C VAL A 71 0.79 2.08 10.49
N ARG A 72 1.62 2.53 11.44
CA ARG A 72 3.08 2.53 11.33
C ARG A 72 3.68 1.44 12.20
N HIS A 73 4.77 0.85 11.71
CA HIS A 73 5.56 -0.16 12.43
C HIS A 73 4.78 -1.44 12.85
N ALA A 74 3.64 -1.74 12.22
CA ALA A 74 2.86 -2.93 12.54
C ALA A 74 3.42 -4.22 11.95
N LEU A 75 4.20 -4.14 10.87
CA LEU A 75 4.73 -5.30 10.17
C LEU A 75 6.18 -5.60 10.60
N PRO A 76 6.49 -6.83 11.04
CA PRO A 76 7.85 -7.24 11.37
C PRO A 76 8.78 -7.16 10.18
N GLU A 77 10.07 -6.93 10.45
CA GLU A 77 11.09 -6.78 9.40
C GLU A 77 11.19 -8.02 8.48
N ASP A 78 11.04 -9.23 9.01
CA ASP A 78 11.07 -10.47 8.25
C ASP A 78 9.85 -10.61 7.33
N VAL A 79 8.67 -10.16 7.79
CA VAL A 79 7.44 -10.13 7.00
C VAL A 79 7.56 -9.11 5.87
N LEU A 80 8.04 -7.90 6.17
CA LEU A 80 8.30 -6.86 5.16
C LEU A 80 9.30 -7.35 4.10
N GLN A 81 10.38 -7.98 4.53
CA GLN A 81 11.39 -8.56 3.64
C GLN A 81 10.78 -9.65 2.75
N ARG A 82 9.97 -10.56 3.30
CA ARG A 82 9.33 -11.63 2.52
C ARG A 82 8.31 -11.08 1.52
N LEU A 83 7.49 -10.11 1.92
CA LEU A 83 6.56 -9.44 1.00
C LEU A 83 7.32 -8.74 -0.13
N TRP A 84 8.39 -8.02 0.20
CA TRP A 84 9.16 -7.29 -0.81
C TRP A 84 9.87 -8.24 -1.76
N LEU A 85 10.53 -9.29 -1.23
CA LEU A 85 11.18 -10.33 -2.01
C LEU A 85 10.18 -10.98 -2.97
N THR A 86 9.09 -11.54 -2.45
CA THR A 86 8.09 -12.24 -3.27
C THR A 86 7.44 -11.32 -4.31
N ALA A 87 7.23 -10.04 -4.01
CA ALA A 87 6.75 -9.06 -4.98
C ALA A 87 7.74 -8.75 -6.11
N LEU A 88 9.04 -8.89 -5.86
CA LEU A 88 10.10 -8.70 -6.85
C LEU A 88 10.45 -10.00 -7.59
N THR A 89 10.16 -11.16 -7.00
CA THR A 89 10.59 -12.46 -7.51
C THR A 89 9.42 -13.34 -7.96
N ASP A 90 8.64 -13.82 -7.02
CA ASP A 90 7.71 -14.93 -7.24
C ASP A 90 6.45 -14.44 -7.96
N TRP A 91 5.94 -13.28 -7.54
CA TRP A 91 4.68 -12.72 -8.02
C TRP A 91 4.68 -12.42 -9.51
N PRO A 92 5.72 -11.81 -10.12
CA PRO A 92 5.85 -11.69 -11.57
C PRO A 92 5.76 -13.02 -12.33
N SER A 93 6.02 -14.15 -11.68
CA SER A 93 6.07 -15.49 -12.29
C SER A 93 4.81 -16.33 -12.04
N ILE A 94 3.92 -15.92 -11.13
CA ILE A 94 2.67 -16.66 -10.86
C ILE A 94 1.83 -16.76 -12.14
N THR A 95 1.44 -17.98 -12.52
CA THR A 95 0.71 -18.25 -13.77
C THR A 95 -0.73 -17.78 -13.75
N SER A 96 -1.40 -17.87 -12.60
CA SER A 96 -2.80 -17.47 -12.43
C SER A 96 -3.01 -15.97 -12.19
N LYS A 97 -1.97 -15.15 -12.22
CA LYS A 97 -2.10 -13.68 -12.03
C LYS A 97 -2.53 -13.02 -13.34
N CYS A 98 -2.99 -11.78 -13.27
CA CYS A 98 -2.98 -10.87 -14.43
C CYS A 98 -1.98 -9.73 -14.20
N SER A 99 -1.41 -9.16 -15.25
CA SER A 99 -0.54 -7.98 -15.17
C SER A 99 -0.67 -7.11 -16.41
N ASN A 100 -0.08 -5.91 -16.38
CA ASN A 100 -0.01 -5.02 -17.54
C ASN A 100 0.91 -5.53 -18.67
N LEU A 101 1.64 -6.62 -18.43
CA LEU A 101 2.49 -7.24 -19.42
C LEU A 101 1.61 -8.24 -20.18
N ASN A 102 1.33 -7.97 -21.46
CA ASN A 102 0.50 -8.81 -22.32
C ASN A 102 0.86 -10.30 -22.16
N ALA A 103 -0.14 -11.20 -22.23
CA ALA A 103 0.09 -12.65 -22.34
C ALA A 103 0.99 -13.05 -23.54
N ALA A 104 1.20 -12.12 -24.50
CA ALA A 104 2.10 -12.23 -25.64
C ALA A 104 3.59 -11.98 -25.31
N ALA A 105 3.93 -11.50 -24.11
CA ALA A 105 5.28 -11.67 -23.56
C ALA A 105 5.39 -13.14 -23.16
N GLY A 106 5.61 -13.98 -24.18
CA GLY A 106 5.43 -15.42 -24.13
C GLY A 106 6.09 -16.02 -22.90
N SER A 107 5.41 -17.01 -22.32
CA SER A 107 5.98 -17.99 -21.39
C SER A 107 7.24 -17.45 -20.73
N LEU A 108 7.09 -16.53 -19.76
CA LEU A 108 8.17 -16.24 -18.84
C LEU A 108 8.61 -17.59 -18.35
N VAL A 109 9.80 -17.96 -18.81
CA VAL A 109 10.18 -19.33 -19.02
C VAL A 109 9.81 -20.07 -17.76
N ALA A 110 8.96 -21.09 -17.87
CA ALA A 110 8.96 -22.17 -16.91
C ALA A 110 10.35 -22.81 -17.04
N HIS A 111 11.36 -22.12 -16.49
CA HIS A 111 12.62 -22.73 -16.23
C HIS A 111 12.29 -23.69 -15.12
N ASP A 112 12.38 -24.96 -15.45
CA ASP A 112 12.31 -26.14 -14.58
C ASP A 112 13.46 -26.13 -13.52
N SER A 113 14.00 -24.96 -13.21
CA SER A 113 14.96 -24.70 -12.16
C SER A 113 14.22 -23.99 -11.03
N SER A 114 14.28 -24.59 -9.85
CA SER A 114 13.80 -24.09 -8.56
C SER A 114 14.43 -22.76 -8.09
N GLU A 115 14.99 -21.95 -8.98
CA GLU A 115 15.66 -20.68 -8.69
C GLU A 115 15.10 -19.58 -9.61
N PHE A 116 14.40 -18.61 -9.03
CA PHE A 116 13.95 -17.41 -9.73
C PHE A 116 15.16 -16.53 -10.10
N VAL A 117 15.23 -16.11 -11.37
CA VAL A 117 16.19 -15.12 -11.85
C VAL A 117 15.47 -13.79 -12.05
N TRP A 118 15.89 -12.76 -11.32
CA TRP A 118 15.34 -11.42 -11.48
C TRP A 118 15.62 -10.86 -12.88
N ASP A 119 14.55 -10.53 -13.61
CA ASP A 119 14.62 -9.97 -14.97
C ASP A 119 14.38 -8.46 -14.94
N GLN A 120 15.47 -7.70 -15.11
CA GLN A 120 15.42 -6.25 -15.19
C GLN A 120 14.45 -5.74 -16.25
N THR A 121 14.48 -6.33 -17.45
CA THR A 121 13.74 -5.83 -18.60
C THR A 121 12.24 -5.97 -18.41
N LEU A 122 11.83 -7.05 -17.73
CA LEU A 122 10.46 -7.27 -17.31
C LEU A 122 10.05 -6.31 -16.20
N MET A 123 10.84 -6.24 -15.13
CA MET A 123 10.50 -5.46 -13.94
C MET A 123 10.44 -3.96 -14.24
N GLU A 124 11.23 -3.50 -15.21
CA GLU A 124 11.15 -2.13 -15.71
C GLU A 124 9.84 -1.80 -16.44
N LYS A 125 9.17 -2.80 -17.04
CA LYS A 125 7.90 -2.62 -17.76
C LYS A 125 6.68 -2.93 -16.88
N LEU A 126 6.84 -3.69 -15.81
CA LEU A 126 5.78 -4.03 -14.88
C LEU A 126 5.23 -2.77 -14.18
N ARG A 127 3.91 -2.64 -14.12
CA ARG A 127 3.17 -1.52 -13.52
C ARG A 127 2.11 -2.00 -12.56
N TRP A 128 1.44 -3.10 -12.86
CA TRP A 128 0.48 -3.69 -11.95
C TRP A 128 0.40 -5.21 -12.10
N ILE A 129 0.06 -5.88 -11.00
CA ILE A 129 -0.37 -7.28 -10.94
C ILE A 129 -1.70 -7.33 -10.21
N THR A 130 -2.61 -8.22 -10.63
CA THR A 130 -3.83 -8.54 -9.87
C THR A 130 -3.86 -10.00 -9.41
N PHE A 131 -4.41 -10.21 -8.22
CA PHE A 131 -4.58 -11.51 -7.57
C PHE A 131 -6.01 -11.70 -7.08
N GLY A 132 -6.42 -12.96 -6.88
CA GLY A 132 -7.80 -13.27 -6.53
C GLY A 132 -8.74 -12.89 -7.66
N TYR A 133 -9.83 -12.18 -7.39
CA TYR A 133 -10.65 -11.62 -8.47
C TYR A 133 -9.87 -10.56 -9.24
N HIS A 134 -9.76 -10.74 -10.55
CA HIS A 134 -9.04 -9.81 -11.42
C HIS A 134 -9.95 -8.66 -11.81
N TYR A 135 -9.54 -7.44 -11.43
CA TYR A 135 -10.19 -6.22 -11.90
C TYR A 135 -10.15 -6.13 -13.43
N GLN A 136 -11.32 -5.99 -14.07
CA GLN A 136 -11.44 -5.82 -15.52
C GLN A 136 -11.40 -4.32 -15.83
N TRP A 137 -10.27 -3.85 -16.38
CA TRP A 137 -10.00 -2.42 -16.58
C TRP A 137 -11.00 -1.74 -17.52
N ASP A 138 -11.36 -2.39 -18.63
CA ASP A 138 -12.24 -1.83 -19.65
C ASP A 138 -13.68 -1.71 -19.13
N ASP A 139 -14.15 -2.74 -18.42
CA ASP A 139 -15.53 -2.81 -17.91
C ASP A 139 -15.70 -2.22 -16.51
N ARG A 140 -14.60 -1.91 -15.82
CA ARG A 140 -14.56 -1.46 -14.42
C ARG A 140 -15.37 -2.34 -13.47
N CYS A 141 -15.20 -3.66 -13.57
CA CYS A 141 -15.92 -4.63 -12.74
C CYS A 141 -15.03 -5.80 -12.32
N TYR A 142 -15.54 -6.61 -11.40
CA TYR A 142 -15.07 -7.98 -11.17
C TYR A 142 -15.99 -8.96 -11.90
N ARG A 143 -15.47 -10.16 -12.20
CA ARG A 143 -16.25 -11.27 -12.77
C ARG A 143 -15.87 -12.56 -12.06
N GLU A 144 -16.84 -13.41 -11.75
CA GLU A 144 -16.60 -14.69 -11.08
C GLU A 144 -15.64 -15.60 -11.86
N SER A 145 -15.79 -15.61 -13.20
CA SER A 145 -14.94 -16.38 -14.12
C SER A 145 -13.51 -15.84 -14.27
N LYS A 146 -13.19 -14.66 -13.73
CA LYS A 146 -11.88 -14.01 -13.82
C LYS A 146 -11.21 -13.99 -12.46
N ARG A 147 -10.81 -15.17 -11.98
CA ARG A 147 -10.16 -15.35 -10.69
C ARG A 147 -8.87 -16.17 -10.79
N GLY A 148 -7.87 -15.76 -10.01
CA GLY A 148 -6.60 -16.47 -9.84
C GLY A 148 -6.33 -16.81 -8.37
N VAL A 149 -5.19 -17.45 -8.11
CA VAL A 149 -4.73 -17.71 -6.75
C VAL A 149 -4.44 -16.38 -6.05
N PHE A 150 -4.93 -16.24 -4.82
CA PHE A 150 -4.56 -15.14 -3.93
C PHE A 150 -3.31 -15.54 -3.13
N PRO A 151 -2.21 -14.75 -3.13
CA PRO A 151 -0.99 -15.09 -2.40
C PRO A 151 -1.22 -15.25 -0.88
N ALA A 152 -0.91 -16.42 -0.34
CA ALA A 152 -1.16 -16.75 1.07
C ALA A 152 -0.47 -15.78 2.05
N LEU A 153 0.76 -15.34 1.74
CA LEU A 153 1.47 -14.36 2.56
C LEU A 153 0.72 -13.01 2.61
N LEU A 154 0.25 -12.52 1.46
CA LEU A 154 -0.48 -11.26 1.40
C LEU A 154 -1.85 -11.36 2.09
N ALA A 155 -2.53 -12.50 1.95
CA ALA A 155 -3.80 -12.76 2.64
C ALA A 155 -3.58 -12.74 4.16
N HIS A 156 -2.60 -13.50 4.64
CA HIS A 156 -2.25 -13.53 6.05
C HIS A 156 -1.92 -12.13 6.59
N VAL A 157 -1.05 -11.38 5.90
CA VAL A 157 -0.64 -10.05 6.37
C VAL A 157 -1.80 -9.07 6.42
N SER A 158 -2.61 -8.99 5.36
CA SER A 158 -3.75 -8.07 5.31
C SER A 158 -4.83 -8.42 6.34
N THR A 159 -5.11 -9.71 6.59
CA THR A 159 -5.99 -10.14 7.68
C THR A 159 -5.42 -9.78 9.05
N GLN A 160 -4.12 -9.96 9.29
CA GLN A 160 -3.51 -9.59 10.58
C GLN A 160 -3.56 -8.07 10.84
N VAL A 161 -3.39 -7.24 9.81
CA VAL A 161 -3.59 -5.78 9.94
C VAL A 161 -5.04 -5.46 10.29
N ALA A 162 -6.02 -6.10 9.63
CA ALA A 162 -7.43 -5.90 9.95
C ALA A 162 -7.74 -6.33 11.39
N ASN A 163 -7.25 -7.47 11.85
CA ASN A 163 -7.43 -7.95 13.23
C ASN A 163 -6.78 -7.01 14.26
N LEU A 164 -5.59 -6.49 13.97
CA LEU A 164 -4.93 -5.51 14.84
C LEU A 164 -5.76 -4.24 15.00
N LEU A 165 -6.35 -3.75 13.90
CA LEU A 165 -7.24 -2.60 13.96
C LEU A 165 -8.55 -2.92 14.69
N SER A 166 -9.12 -4.11 14.48
CA SER A 166 -10.31 -4.58 15.18
C SER A 166 -10.12 -4.60 16.70
N GLU A 167 -8.97 -5.09 17.18
CA GLU A 167 -8.64 -5.07 18.61
C GLU A 167 -8.60 -3.65 19.17
N GLU A 168 -7.94 -2.72 18.47
CA GLU A 168 -7.87 -1.33 18.90
C GLU A 168 -9.27 -0.67 18.94
N LEU A 169 -10.12 -1.01 17.97
CA LEU A 169 -11.50 -0.53 17.88
C LEU A 169 -12.44 -1.20 18.90
N THR A 170 -12.08 -2.35 19.45
CA THR A 170 -12.94 -3.09 20.41
C THR A 170 -12.49 -2.88 21.86
N HIS A 171 -11.19 -2.83 22.09
CA HIS A 171 -10.57 -2.87 23.41
C HIS A 171 -9.56 -1.76 23.66
N GLY A 172 -9.16 -1.03 22.62
CA GLY A 172 -8.16 0.04 22.66
C GLY A 172 -8.72 1.42 23.00
N SER A 173 -7.94 2.46 22.70
CA SER A 173 -8.35 3.85 22.96
C SER A 173 -9.45 4.33 22.02
N LEU A 174 -9.58 3.69 20.85
CA LEU A 174 -10.62 4.00 19.86
C LEU A 174 -11.99 3.41 20.19
N ALA A 175 -12.09 2.47 21.13
CA ALA A 175 -13.30 1.70 21.40
C ALA A 175 -14.52 2.50 21.88
N LYS A 176 -14.31 3.74 22.33
CA LYS A 176 -15.38 4.64 22.81
C LYS A 176 -15.90 5.61 21.76
N LEU A 177 -15.30 5.63 20.57
CA LEU A 177 -15.68 6.54 19.50
C LEU A 177 -16.91 6.02 18.74
N ASP A 178 -17.70 6.94 18.20
CA ASP A 178 -18.90 6.61 17.43
C ASP A 178 -18.51 5.92 16.12
N LEU A 179 -19.12 4.78 15.77
CA LEU A 179 -18.74 3.85 14.70
C LEU A 179 -17.63 2.83 15.03
N ALA A 180 -16.99 2.87 16.20
CA ALA A 180 -15.90 1.92 16.53
C ALA A 180 -16.34 0.45 16.42
N ALA A 181 -17.53 0.12 16.92
CA ALA A 181 -18.08 -1.24 16.82
C ALA A 181 -18.40 -1.66 15.37
N GLU A 182 -18.87 -0.75 14.53
CA GLU A 182 -19.13 -1.05 13.10
C GLU A 182 -17.81 -1.29 12.36
N TYR A 183 -16.79 -0.47 12.61
CA TYR A 183 -15.47 -0.65 12.02
C TYR A 183 -14.79 -1.93 12.51
N ALA A 184 -14.92 -2.28 13.80
CA ALA A 184 -14.42 -3.54 14.33
C ALA A 184 -15.07 -4.74 13.65
N GLU A 185 -16.40 -4.75 13.51
CA GLU A 185 -17.11 -5.83 12.81
C GLU A 185 -16.67 -5.94 11.35
N ALA A 186 -16.50 -4.80 10.65
CA ALA A 186 -16.02 -4.80 9.26
C ALA A 186 -14.60 -5.38 9.14
N CYS A 187 -13.73 -5.11 10.11
CA CYS A 187 -12.39 -5.68 10.18
C CYS A 187 -12.40 -7.18 10.51
N ASP A 188 -13.19 -7.63 11.48
CA ASP A 188 -13.30 -9.04 11.89
C ASP A 188 -13.80 -9.94 10.75
N ARG A 189 -14.67 -9.41 9.90
CA ARG A 189 -15.27 -10.14 8.78
C ARG A 189 -14.49 -10.03 7.48
N PHE A 190 -13.37 -9.31 7.48
CA PHE A 190 -12.58 -9.04 6.29
C PHE A 190 -11.94 -10.31 5.73
N VAL A 191 -12.22 -10.58 4.46
CA VAL A 191 -11.63 -11.65 3.68
C VAL A 191 -10.86 -11.05 2.49
N PRO A 192 -9.55 -11.31 2.38
CA PRO A 192 -8.76 -10.94 1.21
C PRO A 192 -9.22 -11.71 -0.05
N GLU A 193 -9.90 -11.04 -0.97
CA GLU A 193 -10.47 -11.68 -2.16
C GLU A 193 -9.92 -11.14 -3.48
N ALA A 194 -9.49 -9.88 -3.50
CA ALA A 194 -8.86 -9.24 -4.64
C ALA A 194 -7.67 -8.40 -4.18
N SER A 195 -6.63 -8.35 -5.01
CA SER A 195 -5.55 -7.40 -4.81
C SER A 195 -5.08 -6.79 -6.11
N ILE A 196 -4.75 -5.49 -6.05
CA ILE A 196 -4.00 -4.79 -7.09
C ILE A 196 -2.67 -4.38 -6.49
N VAL A 197 -1.58 -4.97 -7.00
CA VAL A 197 -0.21 -4.62 -6.64
C VAL A 197 0.33 -3.66 -7.68
N ASN A 198 0.56 -2.40 -7.30
CA ASN A 198 1.06 -1.34 -8.18
C ASN A 198 2.57 -1.13 -7.99
N TYR A 199 3.31 -1.01 -9.09
CA TYR A 199 4.74 -0.76 -9.15
C TYR A 199 4.99 0.66 -9.67
N TYR A 200 5.21 1.60 -8.76
CA TYR A 200 5.49 3.00 -9.07
C TYR A 200 6.99 3.21 -9.20
N ARG A 201 7.44 3.54 -10.42
CA ARG A 201 8.84 3.87 -10.70
C ARG A 201 9.02 5.36 -10.87
N GLY A 202 10.02 5.97 -10.23
CA GLY A 202 10.44 7.35 -10.48
C GLY A 202 9.28 8.34 -10.67
N LYS A 203 9.01 8.74 -11.93
CA LYS A 203 7.97 9.71 -12.33
C LYS A 203 6.55 9.14 -12.48
N THR A 204 6.33 7.88 -12.09
CA THR A 204 5.01 7.25 -12.17
C THR A 204 4.08 7.89 -11.16
N THR A 205 2.86 8.21 -11.59
CA THR A 205 1.86 8.86 -10.76
C THR A 205 0.49 8.23 -10.98
N MET A 206 -0.39 8.32 -10.00
CA MET A 206 -1.79 7.92 -10.10
C MET A 206 -2.67 9.11 -9.74
N GLY A 207 -3.51 9.56 -10.68
CA GLY A 207 -4.42 10.67 -10.46
C GLY A 207 -5.49 10.37 -9.41
N PHE A 208 -6.30 11.37 -9.07
CA PHE A 208 -7.46 11.17 -8.21
C PHE A 208 -8.42 10.16 -8.83
N HIS A 209 -8.79 9.15 -8.03
CA HIS A 209 -9.74 8.10 -8.40
C HIS A 209 -10.42 7.56 -7.13
N THR A 210 -11.48 6.77 -7.31
CA THR A 210 -12.21 6.10 -6.24
C THR A 210 -12.26 4.60 -6.51
N ASP A 211 -12.06 3.81 -5.47
CA ASP A 211 -12.16 2.34 -5.51
C ASP A 211 -13.58 1.90 -5.15
N GLU A 212 -14.48 1.88 -6.13
CA GLU A 212 -15.94 1.75 -5.89
C GLU A 212 -16.59 0.48 -6.46
N VAL A 213 -15.78 -0.38 -7.08
CA VAL A 213 -16.28 -1.47 -7.94
C VAL A 213 -16.55 -2.77 -7.19
N GLU A 214 -16.06 -2.91 -5.96
CA GLU A 214 -16.42 -4.03 -5.10
C GLU A 214 -17.91 -3.96 -4.73
N PHE A 215 -18.56 -5.12 -4.61
CA PHE A 215 -19.93 -5.19 -4.13
C PHE A 215 -19.98 -4.88 -2.63
N ASP A 216 -18.98 -5.36 -1.88
CA ASP A 216 -18.78 -4.97 -0.50
C ASP A 216 -18.02 -3.63 -0.37
N LYS A 217 -18.79 -2.56 -0.19
CA LYS A 217 -18.27 -1.22 0.07
C LYS A 217 -18.08 -0.92 1.56
N LYS A 218 -18.41 -1.86 2.46
CA LYS A 218 -18.23 -1.71 3.90
C LYS A 218 -16.94 -2.36 4.40
N ALA A 219 -16.52 -3.44 3.76
CA ALA A 219 -15.25 -4.09 4.07
C ALA A 219 -14.05 -3.14 3.88
N PRO A 220 -13.02 -3.26 4.74
CA PRO A 220 -11.85 -2.40 4.67
C PRO A 220 -11.08 -2.57 3.36
N LEU A 221 -10.48 -1.48 2.90
CA LEU A 221 -9.38 -1.53 1.93
C LEU A 221 -8.06 -1.41 2.68
N VAL A 222 -7.24 -2.46 2.63
CA VAL A 222 -5.91 -2.50 3.27
C VAL A 222 -4.84 -2.21 2.22
N SER A 223 -4.06 -1.15 2.41
CA SER A 223 -3.02 -0.70 1.47
C SER A 223 -1.64 -0.75 2.11
N ILE A 224 -0.77 -1.64 1.66
CA ILE A 224 0.60 -1.81 2.19
C ILE A 224 1.58 -1.09 1.26
N SER A 225 2.50 -0.30 1.84
CA SER A 225 3.55 0.40 1.10
C SER A 225 4.92 -0.24 1.32
N LEU A 226 5.62 -0.62 0.26
CA LEU A 226 6.99 -1.12 0.30
C LEU A 226 7.88 -0.31 -0.66
N GLY A 227 9.16 -0.23 -0.33
CA GLY A 227 10.15 0.41 -1.18
C GLY A 227 10.32 1.89 -0.87
N SER A 228 10.63 2.69 -1.91
CA SER A 228 10.74 4.15 -1.78
C SER A 228 9.46 4.76 -1.21
N ALA A 229 9.58 5.80 -0.38
CA ALA A 229 8.42 6.50 0.15
C ALA A 229 7.60 7.15 -0.99
N GLY A 230 6.29 7.28 -0.78
CA GLY A 230 5.38 7.91 -1.74
C GLY A 230 4.47 8.92 -1.07
N ILE A 231 4.01 9.89 -1.85
CA ILE A 231 2.99 10.84 -1.41
C ILE A 231 1.63 10.25 -1.74
N PHE A 232 0.77 10.17 -0.74
CA PHE A 232 -0.63 9.81 -0.88
C PHE A 232 -1.48 11.04 -0.55
N LEU A 233 -2.46 11.33 -1.39
CA LEU A 233 -3.44 12.39 -1.14
C LEU A 233 -4.78 11.72 -0.87
N LEU A 234 -5.38 12.02 0.28
CA LEU A 234 -6.76 11.65 0.61
C LEU A 234 -7.64 12.88 0.52
N GLU A 235 -8.78 12.78 -0.16
CA GLU A 235 -9.83 13.77 -0.01
C GLU A 235 -10.76 13.38 1.15
N THR A 236 -10.94 14.29 2.10
CA THR A 236 -11.85 14.15 3.24
C THR A 236 -13.19 14.81 2.97
N ASP A 237 -14.25 14.31 3.59
CA ASP A 237 -15.59 14.90 3.46
C ASP A 237 -15.65 16.31 4.05
N GLN A 238 -14.94 16.54 5.16
CA GLN A 238 -14.82 17.83 5.82
C GLN A 238 -13.37 18.37 5.83
N PRO A 239 -13.18 19.70 5.85
CA PRO A 239 -11.87 20.31 6.03
C PRO A 239 -11.12 19.78 7.27
N VAL A 240 -9.85 19.42 7.10
CA VAL A 240 -8.96 19.07 8.22
C VAL A 240 -8.18 20.33 8.63
N ILE A 241 -8.50 20.85 9.81
CA ILE A 241 -7.88 22.06 10.36
C ILE A 241 -6.69 21.65 11.23
N SER A 242 -5.51 22.23 10.98
CA SER A 242 -4.30 22.03 11.78
C SER A 242 -3.77 23.34 12.35
N SER A 243 -2.97 23.26 13.42
CA SER A 243 -2.21 24.40 13.95
C SER A 243 -0.75 23.99 14.19
N PRO A 244 0.22 24.58 13.47
CA PRO A 244 0.04 25.58 12.41
C PRO A 244 -0.75 25.02 11.21
N PRO A 245 -1.43 25.87 10.41
CA PRO A 245 -2.06 25.43 9.19
C PRO A 245 -1.01 24.74 8.31
N PHE A 246 -1.40 23.66 7.62
CA PHE A 246 -0.54 23.06 6.62
C PHE A 246 -0.05 24.16 5.67
N PRO A 247 1.24 24.19 5.27
CA PRO A 247 1.75 25.20 4.34
C PRO A 247 1.14 24.98 2.94
N HIS A 248 -0.11 25.42 2.78
CA HIS A 248 -0.68 25.71 1.48
C HIS A 248 -0.04 27.01 1.03
N ILE A 249 0.66 26.97 -0.11
CA ILE A 249 1.18 28.19 -0.72
C ILE A 249 -0.04 29.05 -1.07
N ASP A 250 0.02 30.37 -0.82
CA ASP A 250 -1.04 31.39 -0.96
C ASP A 250 -1.73 31.48 -2.35
N HIS A 251 -1.50 30.53 -3.25
CA HIS A 251 -1.89 30.54 -4.65
C HIS A 251 -2.76 29.36 -5.08
N LEU A 252 -3.16 28.46 -4.17
CA LEU A 252 -4.04 27.33 -4.49
C LEU A 252 -5.43 27.51 -3.85
N PRO A 253 -6.51 27.05 -4.50
CA PRO A 253 -7.86 27.06 -3.92
C PRO A 253 -7.91 26.23 -2.63
N ASP A 254 -9.04 26.26 -1.92
CA ASP A 254 -9.29 25.61 -0.63
C ASP A 254 -8.93 24.10 -0.61
N MET A 255 -7.65 23.80 -0.39
CA MET A 255 -7.08 22.45 -0.27
C MET A 255 -7.26 21.85 1.12
N THR A 256 -8.07 22.47 1.99
CA THR A 256 -8.25 22.02 3.38
C THR A 256 -8.88 20.63 3.51
N ARG A 257 -9.49 20.14 2.43
CA ARG A 257 -10.02 18.77 2.31
C ARG A 257 -9.03 17.76 1.75
N ILE A 258 -7.84 18.19 1.33
CA ILE A 258 -6.82 17.30 0.78
C ILE A 258 -5.74 17.07 1.82
N VAL A 259 -5.67 15.85 2.31
CA VAL A 259 -4.71 15.43 3.32
C VAL A 259 -3.53 14.74 2.63
N PRO A 260 -2.33 15.35 2.63
CA PRO A 260 -1.12 14.69 2.15
C PRO A 260 -0.52 13.80 3.23
N LEU A 261 -0.13 12.59 2.85
CA LEU A 261 0.62 11.66 3.68
C LEU A 261 1.90 11.20 2.98
N ILE A 262 2.99 11.07 3.75
CA ILE A 262 4.17 10.32 3.31
C ILE A 262 3.98 8.88 3.78
N LEU A 263 3.82 7.96 2.83
CA LEU A 263 3.76 6.52 3.09
C LEU A 263 5.13 5.91 2.84
N ARG A 264 5.77 5.44 3.91
CA ARG A 264 7.13 4.88 3.93
C ARG A 264 7.12 3.37 3.77
N HIS A 265 8.32 2.78 3.72
CA HIS A 265 8.48 1.33 3.71
C HIS A 265 7.86 0.72 4.97
N GLY A 266 6.85 -0.13 4.79
CA GLY A 266 6.13 -0.81 5.85
C GLY A 266 4.91 -0.09 6.40
N ASP A 267 4.64 1.14 5.98
CA ASP A 267 3.41 1.84 6.34
C ASP A 267 2.19 1.16 5.70
N VAL A 268 1.12 1.04 6.47
CA VAL A 268 -0.16 0.49 6.02
C VAL A 268 -1.27 1.50 6.23
N THR A 269 -2.10 1.72 5.22
CA THR A 269 -3.36 2.47 5.40
C THR A 269 -4.55 1.50 5.37
N VAL A 270 -5.53 1.74 6.23
CA VAL A 270 -6.81 1.02 6.22
C VAL A 270 -7.91 2.05 6.00
N MET A 271 -8.72 1.83 4.96
CA MET A 271 -9.79 2.73 4.57
C MET A 271 -11.14 2.05 4.79
N LEU A 272 -11.89 2.58 5.75
CA LEU A 272 -13.25 2.22 6.15
C LEU A 272 -14.17 3.44 6.01
N GLY A 273 -15.46 3.26 6.25
CA GLY A 273 -16.42 4.36 6.32
C GLY A 273 -16.38 5.28 5.09
N LYS A 274 -16.28 6.59 5.32
CA LYS A 274 -16.22 7.59 4.23
C LYS A 274 -14.98 7.45 3.36
N SER A 275 -13.83 7.15 3.98
CA SER A 275 -12.55 7.02 3.31
C SER A 275 -12.52 5.84 2.34
N ARG A 276 -13.31 4.79 2.59
CA ARG A 276 -13.42 3.62 1.69
C ARG A 276 -13.86 4.00 0.28
N LEU A 277 -14.58 5.11 0.12
CA LEU A 277 -15.05 5.66 -1.16
C LEU A 277 -14.51 7.08 -1.42
N ALA A 278 -13.50 7.53 -0.67
CA ALA A 278 -12.87 8.81 -0.87
C ALA A 278 -12.01 8.83 -2.15
N ARG A 279 -12.00 9.97 -2.83
CA ARG A 279 -11.05 10.20 -3.93
C ARG A 279 -9.65 10.28 -3.34
N HIS A 280 -8.70 9.61 -3.98
CA HIS A 280 -7.32 9.62 -3.55
C HIS A 280 -6.34 9.50 -4.72
N ALA A 281 -5.10 9.93 -4.48
CA ALA A 281 -4.08 10.03 -5.53
C ALA A 281 -2.67 9.73 -5.01
N VAL A 282 -1.76 9.37 -5.93
CA VAL A 282 -0.32 9.22 -5.68
C VAL A 282 0.44 10.13 -6.65
N PRO A 283 0.69 11.40 -6.29
CA PRO A 283 1.32 12.38 -7.18
C PRO A 283 2.84 12.23 -7.32
N ALA A 284 3.53 11.61 -6.35
CA ALA A 284 4.99 11.54 -6.33
C ALA A 284 5.52 10.30 -5.60
N VAL A 285 6.62 9.76 -6.11
CA VAL A 285 7.52 8.84 -5.39
C VAL A 285 8.76 9.62 -4.97
N LEU A 286 9.12 9.50 -3.70
CA LEU A 286 10.25 10.20 -3.09
C LEU A 286 11.51 9.36 -3.27
N VAL A 287 12.19 9.56 -4.39
CA VAL A 287 13.51 8.96 -4.66
C VAL A 287 14.58 9.89 -4.11
N SER A 288 15.34 9.43 -3.12
CA SER A 288 16.45 10.19 -2.55
C SER A 288 17.78 9.64 -3.07
N GLU A 289 18.73 10.54 -3.36
CA GLU A 289 20.13 10.18 -3.61
C GLU A 289 20.81 9.67 -2.33
N THR A 290 20.36 10.16 -1.17
CA THR A 290 20.88 9.77 0.15
C THR A 290 19.82 8.96 0.89
N LEU A 291 20.10 7.69 1.15
CA LEU A 291 19.19 6.83 1.91
C LEU A 291 19.45 7.00 3.41
N THR A 292 18.55 7.71 4.11
CA THR A 292 18.67 7.98 5.56
C THR A 292 17.74 7.13 6.41
N ASP A 293 16.71 6.53 5.82
CA ASP A 293 15.79 5.62 6.51
C ASP A 293 16.47 4.27 6.76
N THR A 294 16.81 4.02 8.03
CA THR A 294 17.55 2.82 8.45
C THR A 294 16.74 1.54 8.26
N VAL A 295 15.41 1.58 8.43
CA VAL A 295 14.52 0.43 8.22
C VAL A 295 14.50 0.07 6.75
N PHE A 296 14.28 1.06 5.88
CA PHE A 296 14.33 0.89 4.43
C PHE A 296 15.68 0.37 3.96
N VAL A 297 16.79 0.98 4.42
CA VAL A 297 18.15 0.55 4.05
C VAL A 297 18.37 -0.89 4.50
N SER A 298 18.06 -1.24 5.75
CA SER A 298 18.25 -2.59 6.27
C SER A 298 17.42 -3.63 5.49
N ALA A 299 16.14 -3.33 5.21
CA ALA A 299 15.27 -4.18 4.41
C ALA A 299 15.79 -4.35 2.98
N LEU A 300 16.26 -3.27 2.35
CA LEU A 300 16.85 -3.29 1.01
C LEU A 300 18.06 -4.21 1.00
N LYS A 301 18.93 -4.03 2.00
CA LYS A 301 20.17 -4.78 2.13
C LYS A 301 19.88 -6.28 2.23
N ARG A 302 19.00 -6.68 3.15
CA ARG A 302 18.65 -8.08 3.36
C ARG A 302 17.92 -8.71 2.16
N THR A 303 16.99 -7.98 1.56
CA THR A 303 16.22 -8.46 0.40
C THR A 303 17.14 -8.66 -0.82
N ALA A 304 18.00 -7.69 -1.11
CA ALA A 304 18.96 -7.80 -2.22
C ALA A 304 19.91 -8.99 -2.04
N ARG A 305 20.37 -9.26 -0.80
CA ARG A 305 21.20 -10.44 -0.50
C ARG A 305 20.46 -11.75 -0.78
N LEU A 306 19.20 -11.88 -0.35
CA LEU A 306 18.40 -13.10 -0.60
C LEU A 306 18.06 -13.31 -2.07
N ALA A 307 17.83 -12.22 -2.82
CA ALA A 307 17.57 -12.29 -4.24
C ALA A 307 18.84 -12.49 -5.09
N CYS A 308 20.03 -12.37 -4.49
CA CYS A 308 21.30 -12.47 -5.22
C CYS A 308 21.60 -13.94 -5.54
N THR A 309 21.60 -14.29 -6.83
CA THR A 309 21.92 -15.64 -7.32
C THR A 309 23.41 -15.99 -7.23
N HIS A 310 24.26 -15.02 -6.86
CA HIS A 310 25.69 -15.21 -6.65
C HIS A 310 25.97 -15.66 -5.22
N ARG A 311 26.33 -16.94 -5.06
CA ARG A 311 26.60 -17.61 -3.76
C ARG A 311 27.67 -16.94 -2.88
N THR A 312 28.46 -16.00 -3.40
CA THR A 312 29.47 -15.25 -2.62
C THR A 312 28.88 -14.43 -1.48
N HIS A 313 27.58 -14.13 -1.50
CA HIS A 313 26.89 -13.40 -0.42
C HIS A 313 26.22 -14.32 0.61
N GLN A 314 26.08 -15.63 0.31
CA GLN A 314 25.43 -16.59 1.21
C GLN A 314 26.37 -17.11 2.30
N GLU A 315 27.69 -17.07 2.09
CA GLU A 315 28.69 -17.61 3.02
C GLU A 315 29.17 -16.61 4.09
N SER A 316 28.81 -15.32 4.02
CA SER A 316 29.20 -14.30 5.01
C SER A 316 28.08 -14.00 6.03
N VAL A 317 27.43 -15.03 6.58
CA VAL A 317 26.42 -14.87 7.65
C VAL A 317 27.01 -14.13 8.88
N ALA A 318 28.34 -14.07 9.00
CA ALA A 318 29.04 -13.52 10.16
C ALA A 318 29.54 -12.05 10.04
N GLN A 319 29.28 -11.31 8.96
CA GLN A 319 29.77 -9.91 8.86
C GLN A 319 28.73 -8.95 8.29
N ASP A 320 28.28 -8.04 9.15
CA ASP A 320 27.54 -6.80 8.85
C ASP A 320 28.31 -5.81 7.93
N LEU A 321 29.37 -6.26 7.26
CA LEU A 321 30.39 -5.40 6.64
C LEU A 321 30.47 -5.44 5.11
N LEU A 322 29.74 -6.30 4.40
CA LEU A 322 29.70 -6.19 2.94
C LEU A 322 28.72 -5.09 2.51
N GLU A 323 29.27 -4.00 1.97
CA GLU A 323 28.52 -2.97 1.28
C GLU A 323 27.85 -3.60 0.06
N ILE A 324 26.53 -3.50 0.02
CA ILE A 324 25.73 -4.16 -1.02
C ILE A 324 25.94 -3.58 -2.41
N ASP A 325 26.56 -2.40 -2.46
CA ASP A 325 26.95 -1.74 -3.70
C ASP A 325 28.15 -2.40 -4.40
N ASP A 326 28.85 -3.34 -3.76
CA ASP A 326 30.03 -4.00 -4.33
C ASP A 326 29.71 -5.16 -5.30
N CYS A 327 28.46 -5.65 -5.31
CA CYS A 327 28.07 -6.72 -6.24
C CYS A 327 27.51 -6.15 -7.54
N ILE A 328 28.34 -6.14 -8.58
CA ILE A 328 27.98 -5.64 -9.92
C ILE A 328 26.74 -6.32 -10.51
N LEU A 329 26.49 -7.58 -10.15
CA LEU A 329 25.37 -8.36 -10.68
C LEU A 329 24.06 -8.12 -9.93
N CYS A 330 24.14 -7.73 -8.65
CA CYS A 330 22.97 -7.38 -7.84
C CYS A 330 22.66 -5.87 -7.92
N ARG A 331 23.57 -5.07 -8.51
CA ARG A 331 23.41 -3.62 -8.72
C ARG A 331 22.12 -3.22 -9.44
N PRO A 332 21.69 -3.87 -10.55
CA PRO A 332 20.45 -3.49 -11.21
C PRO A 332 19.19 -3.69 -10.35
N LEU A 333 19.14 -4.78 -9.58
CA LEU A 333 18.06 -5.02 -8.62
C LEU A 333 18.06 -3.96 -7.51
N ILE A 334 19.23 -3.65 -6.95
CA ILE A 334 19.40 -2.63 -5.92
C ILE A 334 18.90 -1.27 -6.43
N ASP A 335 19.35 -0.85 -7.62
CA ASP A 335 18.93 0.41 -8.23
C ASP A 335 17.42 0.43 -8.51
N TYR A 336 16.84 -0.70 -8.92
CA TYR A 336 15.38 -0.85 -9.04
C TYR A 336 14.69 -0.65 -7.69
N MET A 337 15.14 -1.34 -6.64
CA MET A 337 14.57 -1.26 -5.29
C MET A 337 14.70 0.15 -4.67
N ARG A 338 15.81 0.86 -4.94
CA ARG A 338 16.04 2.24 -4.47
C ARG A 338 15.07 3.26 -5.06
N THR A 339 14.55 2.96 -6.26
CA THR A 339 13.80 3.93 -7.08
C THR A 339 12.34 3.53 -7.33
N THR A 340 11.89 2.46 -6.68
CA THR A 340 10.56 1.87 -6.88
C THR A 340 9.81 1.80 -5.57
N ARG A 341 8.58 2.29 -5.60
CA ARG A 341 7.55 2.04 -4.58
C ARG A 341 6.62 0.94 -5.07
N ILE A 342 6.37 -0.05 -4.24
CA ILE A 342 5.35 -1.09 -4.46
C ILE A 342 4.21 -0.82 -3.49
N ASN A 343 2.99 -0.88 -3.99
CA ASN A 343 1.78 -0.72 -3.19
C ASN A 343 0.86 -1.92 -3.39
N MET A 344 0.37 -2.51 -2.31
CA MET A 344 -0.50 -3.67 -2.36
C MET A 344 -1.85 -3.28 -1.78
N ASN A 345 -2.85 -3.07 -2.65
CA ASN A 345 -4.22 -2.83 -2.23
C ASN A 345 -4.94 -4.17 -2.14
N VAL A 346 -5.47 -4.51 -0.97
CA VAL A 346 -6.22 -5.74 -0.71
C VAL A 346 -7.65 -5.40 -0.33
N ARG A 347 -8.59 -6.14 -0.92
CA ARG A 347 -10.02 -5.84 -0.87
C ARG A 347 -10.84 -7.12 -0.75
N GLN A 348 -12.01 -7.00 -0.14
CA GLN A 348 -13.10 -7.96 -0.22
C GLN A 348 -14.01 -7.53 -1.37
N VAL A 349 -14.39 -8.46 -2.25
CA VAL A 349 -15.22 -8.16 -3.42
C VAL A 349 -16.69 -8.40 -3.09
N VAL A 350 -16.99 -9.52 -2.43
CA VAL A 350 -18.35 -9.97 -2.12
C VAL A 350 -18.56 -9.89 -0.60
N PRO A 351 -19.69 -9.39 -0.10
CA PRO A 351 -19.99 -9.43 1.33
C PRO A 351 -19.96 -10.86 1.87
N SER A 352 -19.41 -11.08 3.07
CA SER A 352 -19.13 -12.42 3.62
C SER A 352 -20.36 -13.34 3.79
N SER A 353 -21.58 -12.81 3.64
CA SER A 353 -22.85 -13.55 3.72
C SER A 353 -23.54 -13.75 2.37
N CYS A 354 -22.92 -13.31 1.28
CA CYS A 354 -23.45 -13.36 -0.07
C CYS A 354 -22.55 -14.19 -0.99
N GLN A 355 -23.09 -14.59 -2.13
CA GLN A 355 -22.35 -15.18 -3.25
C GLN A 355 -22.23 -14.17 -4.38
N PHE A 356 -21.25 -14.36 -5.27
CA PHE A 356 -21.06 -13.48 -6.43
C PHE A 356 -22.33 -13.40 -7.29
N SER A 357 -23.02 -14.53 -7.45
CA SER A 357 -24.30 -14.66 -8.17
C SER A 357 -25.42 -13.77 -7.63
N ASP A 358 -25.35 -13.32 -6.38
CA ASP A 358 -26.37 -12.44 -5.80
C ASP A 358 -26.34 -11.03 -6.42
N PHE A 359 -25.25 -10.68 -7.09
CA PHE A 359 -25.01 -9.35 -7.67
C PHE A 359 -25.03 -9.34 -9.21
N VAL A 360 -25.22 -10.50 -9.86
CA VAL A 360 -25.21 -10.63 -11.31
C VAL A 360 -26.56 -11.17 -11.77
N SER A 361 -27.20 -10.52 -12.75
CA SER A 361 -28.43 -11.06 -13.34
C SER A 361 -28.12 -12.33 -14.14
N THR A 362 -29.05 -13.29 -14.21
CA THR A 362 -28.92 -14.56 -14.94
C THR A 362 -28.71 -14.44 -16.46
N ALA A 363 -28.50 -13.24 -16.99
CA ALA A 363 -28.24 -12.98 -18.40
C ALA A 363 -26.74 -12.94 -18.77
N ASP A 364 -25.82 -12.94 -17.80
CA ASP A 364 -24.37 -12.80 -18.02
C ASP A 364 -23.54 -14.05 -17.64
N THR A 365 -24.18 -15.19 -17.38
CA THR A 365 -23.54 -16.53 -17.33
C THR A 365 -23.44 -17.13 -18.73
#